data_AF-A0A7D9JRY0-F1
#
_entry.id   AF-A0A7D9JRY0-F1
#
_cell.length_a   1.000
_cell.length_b   1.000
_cell.length_c   1.000
_cell.angle_alpha   90.00
_cell.angle_beta   90.00
_cell.angle_gamma   90.00
#
_symmetry.space_group_name_H-M   'P 1'
#
loop_
_entity.id
_entity.type
_entity.pdbx_description
1 polymer ?
#
loop_
_entity_poly.entity_id
_entity_poly.type
_entity_poly.pdbx_seq_one_letter_code
_entity_poly.pdbx_strand_id
1 'polypeptide(L)'
;MRGKMLERIHESHMGIEKSKRRARDIMFWPRMNEQIEAVVSKCQTCQEYQMSNPKEPMVQGTIPSRPWEMVATDLFQWEQNNYLVVADYYSRYIE
;
A
#
# COMPACT_ATOMS: atom_id res chain seq x y z
N MET A 1 10.77 34.13 -5.64
CA MET A 1 10.69 33.28 -6.84
C MET A 1 10.79 31.78 -6.52
N ARG A 2 11.79 31.32 -5.76
CA ARG A 2 11.97 29.88 -5.46
C ARG A 2 10.79 29.21 -4.75
N GLY A 3 10.18 29.88 -3.76
CA GLY A 3 8.98 29.35 -3.07
C GLY A 3 7.83 29.02 -4.01
N LYS A 4 7.45 29.96 -4.90
CA LYS A 4 6.43 29.74 -5.93
C LYS A 4 6.75 28.57 -6.88
N MET A 5 8.03 28.35 -7.19
CA MET A 5 8.42 27.22 -8.03
C MET A 5 8.31 25.89 -7.30
N LEU A 6 8.65 25.84 -6.02
CA LEU A 6 8.47 24.66 -5.18
C LEU A 6 6.99 24.27 -5.07
N GLU A 7 6.11 25.25 -4.87
CA GLU A 7 4.65 25.06 -4.88
C GLU A 7 4.17 24.47 -6.23
N ARG A 8 4.60 25.06 -7.35
CA ARG A 8 4.23 24.57 -8.71
C ARG A 8 4.77 23.17 -9.03
N ILE A 9 5.97 22.84 -8.56
CA ILE A 9 6.53 21.50 -8.73
C ILE A 9 5.66 20.47 -7.97
N HIS A 10 5.21 20.84 -6.78
CA HIS A 10 4.46 19.98 -5.87
C HIS A 10 2.94 19.89 -6.16
N GLU A 11 2.36 20.86 -6.87
CA GLU A 11 0.91 21.02 -7.13
C GLU A 11 0.15 19.72 -7.48
N SER A 12 0.79 18.80 -8.20
CA SER A 12 0.20 17.52 -8.60
C SER A 12 0.32 16.38 -7.56
N HIS A 13 0.89 16.61 -6.38
CA HIS A 13 1.08 15.61 -5.30
C HIS A 13 1.75 14.29 -5.72
N MET A 14 2.66 14.33 -6.70
CA MET A 14 3.20 13.13 -7.36
C MET A 14 4.33 12.41 -6.58
N GLY A 15 4.56 12.80 -5.33
CA GLY A 15 5.65 12.31 -4.52
C GLY A 15 7.02 12.95 -4.82
N ILE A 16 8.00 12.59 -4.00
CA ILE A 16 9.33 13.24 -3.96
C ILE A 16 10.10 13.06 -5.27
N GLU A 17 10.26 11.82 -5.74
CA GLU A 17 11.11 11.54 -6.89
C GLU A 17 10.58 12.13 -8.20
N LYS A 18 9.26 12.09 -8.41
CA LYS A 18 8.63 12.70 -9.59
C LYS A 18 8.71 14.22 -9.55
N SER A 19 8.58 14.82 -8.36
CA SER A 19 8.77 16.26 -8.14
C SER A 19 10.21 16.69 -8.45
N LYS A 20 11.20 15.94 -7.96
CA LYS A 20 12.63 16.20 -8.28
C LYS A 20 12.91 16.09 -9.77
N ARG A 21 12.39 15.03 -10.43
CA ARG A 21 12.59 14.82 -11.87
C ARG A 21 12.06 16.00 -12.67
N ARG A 22 10.80 16.40 -12.42
CA ARG A 22 10.17 17.56 -13.08
C ARG A 22 10.97 18.85 -12.89
N ALA A 23 11.53 19.07 -11.70
CA ALA A 23 12.32 20.26 -11.42
C ALA A 23 13.63 20.28 -12.23
N ARG A 24 14.34 19.15 -12.31
CA ARG A 24 15.62 19.04 -13.04
C ARG A 24 15.49 19.30 -14.54
N ASP A 25 14.31 19.07 -15.12
CA ASP A 25 14.06 19.29 -16.55
C ASP A 25 14.02 20.78 -16.94
N ILE A 26 13.76 21.69 -15.98
CA ILE A 26 13.43 23.10 -16.29
C ILE A 26 14.14 24.13 -15.41
N MET A 27 14.74 23.74 -14.29
CA MET A 27 15.35 24.67 -13.34
C MET A 27 16.45 24.03 -12.49
N PHE A 28 17.35 24.87 -11.98
CA PHE A 28 18.41 24.45 -11.07
C PHE A 28 18.78 25.53 -10.06
N TRP A 29 19.06 25.12 -8.83
CA TRP A 29 19.80 25.91 -7.84
C TRP A 29 20.40 24.98 -6.77
N PRO A 30 21.41 25.46 -6.00
CA PRO A 30 21.98 24.69 -4.90
C PRO A 30 20.93 24.25 -3.89
N ARG A 31 20.95 22.97 -3.49
CA ARG A 31 20.02 22.36 -2.52
C ARG A 31 18.55 22.30 -2.96
N MET A 32 18.26 22.40 -4.27
CA MET A 32 16.91 22.25 -4.81
C MET A 32 16.24 20.93 -4.41
N ASN A 33 16.95 19.81 -4.49
CA ASN A 33 16.40 18.50 -4.11
C ASN A 33 15.97 18.45 -2.64
N GLU A 34 16.81 18.96 -1.72
CA GLU A 34 16.49 19.03 -0.29
C GLU A 34 15.25 19.91 -0.03
N GLN A 35 15.12 21.02 -0.75
CA GLN A 35 13.96 21.90 -0.62
C GLN A 35 12.68 21.27 -1.17
N ILE A 36 12.76 20.52 -2.27
CA ILE A 36 11.63 19.75 -2.81
C ILE A 36 11.19 18.67 -1.80
N GLU A 37 12.14 17.92 -1.26
CA GLU A 37 11.86 16.93 -0.21
C GLU A 37 11.18 17.56 1.01
N ALA A 38 11.68 18.70 1.49
CA ALA A 38 11.11 19.41 2.62
C ALA A 38 9.68 19.89 2.38
N VAL A 39 9.34 20.31 1.16
CA VAL A 39 7.97 20.73 0.81
C VAL A 39 7.03 19.54 0.70
N VAL A 40 7.45 18.48 -0.01
CA VAL A 40 6.63 17.29 -0.21
C VAL A 40 6.40 16.55 1.13
N SER A 41 7.44 16.41 1.96
CA SER A 41 7.36 15.72 3.26
C SER A 41 6.50 16.44 4.29
N LYS A 42 6.30 17.76 4.17
CA LYS A 42 5.44 18.56 5.06
C LYS A 42 4.02 18.75 4.52
N CYS A 43 3.73 18.23 3.33
CA CYS A 43 2.40 18.35 2.75
C CYS A 43 1.41 17.41 3.43
N GLN A 44 0.36 17.97 4.02
CA GLN A 44 -0.71 17.22 4.71
C GLN A 44 -1.36 16.18 3.80
N THR A 45 -1.76 16.58 2.59
CA THR A 45 -2.36 15.66 1.60
C THR A 45 -1.40 14.51 1.28
N CYS A 46 -0.11 14.79 1.05
CA CYS A 46 0.82 13.71 0.77
C CYS A 46 1.01 12.78 1.98
N GLN A 47 1.01 13.30 3.21
CA GLN A 47 1.11 12.46 4.41
C GLN A 47 -0.11 11.57 4.63
N GLU A 48 -1.31 12.06 4.30
CA GLU A 48 -2.57 11.33 4.45
C GLU A 48 -2.73 10.22 3.42
N TYR A 49 -2.34 10.48 2.17
CA TYR A 49 -2.56 9.55 1.04
C TYR A 49 -1.33 8.75 0.62
N GLN A 50 -0.13 9.03 1.17
CA GLN A 50 1.04 8.21 0.88
C GLN A 50 0.84 6.79 1.43
N MET A 51 1.26 5.79 0.66
CA MET A 51 1.37 4.43 1.17
C MET A 51 2.44 4.42 2.27
N SER A 52 2.01 4.34 3.53
CA SER A 52 2.88 4.48 4.69
C SER A 52 3.48 3.16 5.17
N ASN A 53 2.85 2.03 4.86
CA ASN A 53 3.22 0.75 5.45
C ASN A 53 3.66 -0.25 4.37
N PRO A 54 4.90 -0.78 4.45
CA PRO A 54 5.17 -2.06 3.79
C PRO A 54 4.17 -3.07 4.35
N LYS A 55 3.55 -3.86 3.46
CA LYS A 55 2.71 -4.97 3.91
C LYS A 55 3.57 -5.87 4.79
N GLU A 56 3.07 -6.22 5.96
CA GLU A 56 3.73 -7.20 6.80
C GLU A 56 3.93 -8.50 6.00
N PRO A 57 5.05 -9.22 6.19
CA PRO A 57 5.23 -10.52 5.58
C PRO A 57 4.10 -11.46 5.96
N MET A 58 3.61 -12.27 5.02
CA MET A 58 2.63 -13.31 5.33
C MET A 58 3.24 -14.31 6.31
N VAL A 59 2.63 -14.47 7.48
CA VAL A 59 3.01 -15.50 8.45
C VAL A 59 2.29 -16.79 8.08
N GLN A 60 3.04 -17.87 7.84
CA GLN A 60 2.46 -19.19 7.65
C GLN A 60 1.95 -19.72 9.00
N GLY A 61 0.68 -20.14 9.04
CA GLY A 61 0.11 -20.82 10.20
C GLY A 61 0.68 -22.23 10.38
N THR A 62 0.58 -22.77 11.59
CA THR A 62 0.95 -24.16 11.90
C THR A 62 0.05 -25.13 11.15
N ILE A 63 0.64 -26.13 10.49
CA ILE A 63 -0.12 -27.23 9.88
C ILE A 63 -0.57 -28.17 11.01
N PRO A 64 -1.86 -28.51 11.11
CA PRO A 64 -2.34 -29.47 12.10
C PRO A 64 -1.66 -30.84 11.95
N SER A 65 -1.67 -31.62 13.03
CA SER A 65 -1.04 -32.94 13.13
C SER A 65 -1.95 -34.08 12.67
N ARG A 66 -3.26 -33.87 12.68
CA ARG A 66 -4.29 -34.86 12.33
C ARG A 66 -5.48 -34.23 11.59
N PRO A 67 -6.22 -35.00 10.78
CA PRO A 67 -7.47 -34.56 10.18
C PRO A 67 -8.44 -34.01 11.23
N TRP A 68 -9.23 -33.01 10.85
CA TRP A 68 -10.26 -32.38 11.68
C TRP A 68 -9.78 -31.62 12.92
N GLU A 69 -8.46 -31.46 13.10
CA GLU A 69 -7.91 -30.65 14.20
C GLU A 69 -8.12 -29.14 13.96
N MET A 70 -8.17 -28.72 12.69
CA MET A 70 -8.45 -27.34 12.30
C MET A 70 -9.22 -27.33 10.97
N VAL A 71 -10.28 -26.53 10.91
CA VAL A 71 -11.10 -26.36 9.70
C VAL A 71 -11.17 -24.89 9.30
N ALA A 72 -11.12 -24.61 8.01
CA ALA A 72 -11.52 -23.32 7.44
C ALA A 72 -13.00 -23.41 7.11
N THR A 73 -13.74 -22.37 7.44
CA THR A 73 -15.12 -22.24 7.00
C THR A 73 -15.34 -20.90 6.33
N ASP A 74 -16.18 -20.89 5.30
CA ASP A 74 -16.59 -19.66 4.64
C ASP A 74 -18.06 -19.77 4.19
N LEU A 75 -18.74 -18.64 4.18
CA LEU A 75 -20.13 -18.54 3.75
C LEU A 75 -20.18 -17.96 2.34
N PHE A 76 -20.94 -18.61 1.46
CA PHE A 76 -21.20 -18.07 0.14
C PHE A 76 -22.66 -18.29 -0.28
N GLN A 77 -23.08 -17.54 -1.30
CA GLN A 77 -24.41 -17.65 -1.85
C GLN A 77 -24.33 -18.10 -3.31
N TRP A 78 -25.16 -19.06 -3.68
CA TRP A 78 -25.31 -19.52 -5.06
C TRP A 78 -26.78 -19.79 -5.36
N GLU A 79 -27.30 -19.31 -6.49
CA GLU A 79 -28.71 -19.53 -6.89
C GLU A 79 -29.72 -19.23 -5.77
N GLN A 80 -29.56 -18.10 -5.08
CA GLN A 80 -30.39 -17.66 -3.94
C GLN A 80 -30.32 -18.56 -2.69
N ASN A 81 -29.50 -19.61 -2.69
CA ASN A 81 -29.26 -20.47 -1.54
C ASN A 81 -27.96 -20.07 -0.84
N ASN A 82 -27.95 -20.16 0.48
CA ASN A 82 -26.76 -19.94 1.30
C ASN A 82 -26.05 -21.27 1.55
N TYR A 83 -24.73 -21.28 1.42
CA TYR A 83 -23.89 -22.43 1.58
C TYR A 83 -22.77 -22.13 2.58
N LEU A 84 -22.36 -23.16 3.30
CA LEU A 84 -21.17 -23.17 4.14
C LEU A 84 -20.16 -24.09 3.48
N VAL A 85 -18.99 -23.57 3.11
CA VAL A 85 -17.85 -24.39 2.73
C VAL A 85 -17.09 -24.74 4.00
N VAL A 86 -16.73 -26.02 4.15
CA VAL A 86 -15.81 -26.47 5.19
C VAL A 86 -14.61 -27.10 4.50
N ALA A 87 -13.40 -26.72 4.89
CA ALA A 87 -12.18 -27.33 4.39
C ALA A 87 -11.28 -27.76 5.55
N ASP A 88 -10.83 -29.01 5.53
CA ASP A 88 -9.91 -29.53 6.54
C ASP A 88 -8.47 -29.04 6.25
N TYR A 89 -7.83 -28.42 7.25
CA TYR A 89 -6.49 -27.85 7.07
C TYR A 89 -5.40 -28.92 6.92
N TYR A 90 -5.63 -30.13 7.43
CA TYR A 90 -4.67 -31.23 7.33
C TYR A 90 -4.64 -31.82 5.92
N SER A 91 -5.80 -32.28 5.43
CA SER A 91 -5.96 -32.94 4.13
C SER A 91 -6.04 -31.97 2.95
N ARG A 92 -6.38 -30.70 3.20
CA ARG A 92 -6.70 -29.68 2.18
C ARG A 92 -7.91 -30.04 1.32
N TYR A 93 -8.75 -30.95 1.78
CA TYR A 93 -9.97 -31.35 1.09
C TYR A 93 -11.15 -30.46 1.51
N ILE A 94 -12.05 -30.19 0.57
CA ILE A 94 -13.31 -29.47 0.80
C ILE A 94 -14.39 -30.52 1.03
N GLU A 95 -15.16 -30.32 2.09
CA GLU A 95 -16.28 -31.17 2.52
C GLU A 95 -17.63 -30.54 2.13
#